data_AF-A0A351MUJ3-F1
#
_entry.id   AF-A0A351MUJ3-F1
#
_cell.length_a   1.000
_cell.length_b   1.000
_cell.length_c   1.000
_cell.angle_alpha   90.00
_cell.angle_beta   90.00
_cell.angle_gamma   90.00
#
_symmetry.space_group_name_H-M   'P 1'
#
loop_
_entity.id
_entity.type
_entity.pdbx_description
1 polymer ?
#
loop_
_entity_poly.entity_id
_entity_poly.type
_entity_poly.pdbx_seq_one_letter_code
_entity_poly.pdbx_strand_id
1 'polypeptide(L)' 'VHFLTGLDEHGQKVQQTAERQKQDPQILCDGVAALFREMLCLLNISNDDYIRTTEARHKIVVQELLQRL' A
#
# COMPACT_ATOMS: atom_id res chain seq x y z
N VAL A 1 10.33 18.35 -9.72
CA VAL A 1 10.49 17.55 -8.48
C VAL A 1 9.66 16.30 -8.66
N HIS A 2 10.04 15.16 -8.07
CA HIS A 2 9.22 13.95 -8.07
C HIS A 2 9.06 13.48 -6.62
N PHE A 3 7.88 13.71 -6.05
CA PHE A 3 7.51 13.48 -4.66
C PHE A 3 6.57 12.28 -4.56
N LEU A 4 7.01 11.24 -3.86
CA LEU A 4 6.34 9.94 -3.79
C LEU A 4 5.81 9.69 -2.38
N THR A 5 4.64 9.06 -2.30
CA THR A 5 4.10 8.53 -1.05
C THR A 5 3.36 7.23 -1.31
N GLY A 6 2.82 6.59 -0.27
CA GLY A 6 2.18 5.30 -0.42
C GLY A 6 1.81 4.61 0.87
N LEU A 7 1.34 3.37 0.73
CA LEU A 7 1.04 2.48 1.84
C LEU A 7 1.88 1.19 1.77
N ASP A 8 2.32 0.78 2.96
CA ASP A 8 2.81 -0.57 3.18
C ASP A 8 1.66 -1.45 3.68
N GLU A 9 1.40 -2.51 2.92
CA GLU A 9 0.20 -3.33 3.01
C GLU A 9 0.51 -4.79 3.35
N HIS A 10 1.78 -5.12 3.57
CA HIS A 10 2.19 -6.47 3.96
C HIS A 10 2.47 -6.56 5.47
N GLY A 11 2.44 -7.79 5.99
CA GLY A 11 2.87 -8.11 7.34
C GLY A 11 1.78 -8.63 8.27
N GLN A 12 2.20 -9.20 9.41
CA GLN A 12 1.32 -9.91 10.33
C GLN A 12 0.21 -9.01 10.92
N LYS A 13 0.47 -7.71 11.10
CA LYS A 13 -0.53 -6.78 11.64
C LYS A 13 -1.72 -6.61 10.71
N VAL A 14 -1.49 -6.55 9.40
CA VAL A 14 -2.55 -6.47 8.38
C VAL A 14 -3.39 -7.74 8.42
N GLN A 15 -2.72 -8.90 8.38
CA GLN A 15 -3.38 -10.22 8.45
C GLN A 15 -4.24 -10.37 9.71
N GLN A 16 -3.69 -10.08 10.88
CA GLN A 16 -4.40 -10.18 12.16
C GLN A 16 -5.60 -9.23 12.23
N THR A 17 -5.52 -8.06 11.60
CA THR A 17 -6.61 -7.09 11.57
C THR A 17 -7.73 -7.56 10.66
N ALA A 18 -7.38 -8.07 9.47
CA ALA A 18 -8.32 -8.65 8.52
C ALA A 18 -9.05 -9.85 9.12
N GLU A 19 -8.35 -10.75 9.81
CA GLU A 19 -8.94 -11.88 10.53
C GLU A 19 -9.92 -11.41 11.63
N ARG A 20 -9.54 -10.41 12.42
CA ARG A 20 -10.40 -9.85 13.48
C ARG A 20 -11.68 -9.25 12.91
N GLN A 21 -11.60 -8.67 11.71
CA GLN A 21 -12.72 -8.07 10.98
C GLN A 21 -13.46 -9.09 10.10
N LYS A 22 -12.99 -10.35 10.01
CA LYS A 22 -13.52 -11.41 9.14
C LYS A 22 -13.60 -10.97 7.67
N GLN A 23 -12.57 -10.27 7.21
CA GLN A 23 -12.46 -9.76 5.84
C GLN A 23 -11.19 -10.26 5.18
N ASP A 24 -11.19 -10.26 3.85
CA ASP A 24 -9.97 -10.53 3.09
C ASP A 24 -8.95 -9.39 3.32
N PRO A 25 -7.65 -9.70 3.53
CA PRO A 25 -6.62 -8.68 3.75
C PRO A 25 -6.53 -7.64 2.62
N GLN A 26 -6.73 -8.05 1.37
CA GLN A 26 -6.71 -7.12 0.23
C GLN A 26 -7.88 -6.14 0.31
N ILE A 27 -9.08 -6.61 0.69
CA ILE A 27 -10.25 -5.74 0.89
C ILE A 27 -9.97 -4.70 1.99
N LEU A 28 -9.37 -5.12 3.10
CA LEU A 28 -8.97 -4.21 4.18
C LEU A 28 -7.97 -3.15 3.66
N CYS A 29 -6.92 -3.58 2.95
CA CYS A 29 -5.92 -2.69 2.38
C CYS A 29 -6.50 -1.71 1.35
N ASP A 30 -7.40 -2.18 0.48
CA ASP A 30 -8.05 -1.35 -0.54
C ASP A 30 -8.88 -0.23 0.10
N GLY A 31 -9.62 -0.54 1.18
CA GLY A 31 -10.38 0.45 1.94
C GLY A 31 -9.48 1.49 2.62
N VAL A 32 -8.41 1.04 3.28
CA VAL A 32 -7.43 1.95 3.93
C VAL A 32 -6.71 2.81 2.89
N ALA A 33 -6.39 2.26 1.71
CA ALA A 33 -5.75 2.99 0.63
C ALA A 33 -6.63 4.11 0.08
N ALA A 34 -7.92 3.85 -0.11
CA ALA A 34 -8.87 4.88 -0.51
C ALA A 34 -8.95 6.02 0.52
N LEU A 35 -9.10 5.68 1.81
CA LEU A 35 -9.17 6.66 2.90
C LEU A 35 -7.89 7.51 3.01
N PHE A 36 -6.72 6.88 2.88
CA PHE A 36 -5.46 7.61 2.95
C PHE A 36 -5.29 8.54 1.75
N ARG A 37 -5.70 8.11 0.55
CA ARG A 37 -5.67 8.97 -0.64
C ARG A 37 -6.60 10.18 -0.49
N GLU A 38 -7.80 9.99 0.05
CA GLU A 38 -8.72 11.10 0.37
C GLU A 38 -8.09 12.07 1.38
N MET A 39 -7.43 11.55 2.43
CA MET A 39 -6.71 12.37 3.41
C MET A 39 -5.61 13.22 2.74
N LEU A 40 -4.84 12.66 1.82
CA LEU A 40 -3.81 13.40 1.08
C LEU A 40 -4.43 14.56 0.28
N CYS A 41 -5.58 14.34 -0.37
CA CYS A 41 -6.31 15.39 -1.07
C CYS A 41 -6.79 16.49 -0.11
N LEU A 42 -7.37 16.12 1.04
CA LEU A 42 -7.85 17.08 2.04
C LEU A 42 -6.73 17.94 2.63
N LEU A 43 -5.54 17.37 2.77
CA LEU A 43 -4.35 18.07 3.28
C LEU A 43 -3.58 18.84 2.21
N ASN A 44 -4.07 18.90 0.97
CA ASN A 44 -3.39 19.50 -0.18
C ASN A 44 -1.97 18.96 -0.41
N ILE A 45 -1.76 17.66 -0.21
CA ILE A 45 -0.48 17.01 -0.47
C ILE A 45 -0.30 16.83 -1.98
N SER A 46 0.79 17.39 -2.52
CA SER A 46 1.08 17.41 -3.95
C SER A 46 2.03 16.28 -4.38
N ASN A 47 1.76 15.04 -4.00
CA ASN A 47 2.56 13.90 -4.43
C ASN A 47 2.32 13.57 -5.91
N ASP A 48 3.39 13.22 -6.61
CA ASP A 48 3.39 12.85 -8.04
C ASP A 48 2.95 11.39 -8.27
N ASP A 49 3.14 10.52 -7.28
CA ASP A 49 2.67 9.13 -7.31
C ASP A 49 2.21 8.68 -5.91
N TYR A 50 1.30 7.71 -5.89
CA TYR A 50 0.79 7.05 -4.70
C TYR A 50 0.97 5.54 -4.89
N ILE A 51 2.00 4.99 -4.25
CA ILE A 51 2.45 3.62 -4.44
C ILE A 51 1.81 2.72 -3.37
N ARG A 52 1.39 1.52 -3.73
CA ARG A 52 0.94 0.52 -2.76
C ARG A 52 1.83 -0.72 -2.89
N THR A 53 2.31 -1.28 -1.77
CA THR A 53 3.23 -2.43 -1.85
C THR A 53 2.55 -3.68 -2.43
N THR A 54 1.21 -3.78 -2.43
CA THR A 54 0.48 -4.86 -3.11
C THR A 54 0.48 -4.78 -4.64
N GLU A 55 0.87 -3.66 -5.24
CA GLU A 55 0.88 -3.49 -6.70
C GLU A 55 1.88 -4.43 -7.40
N ALA A 56 1.51 -4.91 -8.59
CA ALA A 56 2.37 -5.78 -9.39
C ALA A 56 3.75 -5.15 -9.66
N ARG A 57 3.80 -3.83 -9.94
CA ARG A 57 5.07 -3.11 -10.17
C ARG A 57 6.05 -3.21 -9.00
N HIS A 58 5.54 -3.16 -7.76
CA HIS A 58 6.36 -3.26 -6.57
C HIS A 58 6.86 -4.71 -6.38
N LYS A 59 5.94 -5.67 -6.50
CA LYS A 59 6.25 -7.10 -6.36
C LYS A 59 7.30 -7.58 -7.36
N ILE A 60 7.19 -7.19 -8.63
CA ILE A 60 8.15 -7.55 -9.68
C ILE A 60 9.56 -7.08 -9.31
N VAL A 61 9.71 -5.81 -8.93
CA VAL A 61 11.03 -5.24 -8.58
C VAL A 61 11.61 -5.91 -7.35
N VAL A 62 10.80 -6.13 -6.30
CA VAL A 62 11.28 -6.81 -5.08
C VAL A 62 11.73 -8.24 -5.40
N GLN A 63 10.97 -8.98 -6.21
CA GLN A 63 11.34 -10.33 -6.63
C GLN A 63 12.65 -10.36 -7.42
N GLU A 64 12.81 -9.45 -8.38
CA GLU A 64 14.05 -9.32 -9.17
C GLU A 64 15.26 -9.01 -8.28
N LEU A 65 15.11 -8.09 -7.33
CA LEU A 65 16.18 -7.75 -6.39
C LEU A 65 16.55 -8.93 -5.50
N LEU A 66 15.56 -9.65 -4.96
CA LEU A 66 15.81 -10.82 -4.12
C LEU A 66 16.47 -11.97 -4.89
N GLN A 67 16.17 -12.17 -6.17
CA GLN A 67 16.81 -13.20 -7.01
C GLN A 67 18.26 -12.90 -7.37
N ARG A 68 18.72 -11.66 -7.16
CA ARG A 68 20.10 -11.23 -7.40
C ARG A 68 20.99 -11.29 -6.15
N LEU A 69 20.40 -11.56 -4.98
CA LEU A 69 21.10 -11.78 -3.71
C LEU A 69 21.57 -13.24 -3.60
#